data_AF-A0A7C7FR02-F1
#
_entry.id   AF-A0A7C7FR02-F1
#
_cell.length_a   1.000
_cell.length_b   1.000
_cell.length_c   1.000
_cell.angle_alpha   90.00
_cell.angle_beta   90.00
_cell.angle_gamma   90.00
#
_symmetry.space_group_name_H-M   'P 1'
#
loop_
_entity.id
_entity.type
_entity.pdbx_description
1 polymer ?
#
loop_
_entity_poly.entity_id
_entity_poly.type
_entity_poly.pdbx_seq_one_letter_code
_entity_poly.pdbx_strand_id
1 'polypeptide(L)'
;MIENNKIYDANSVDQFIRSRVKRSGSSFFWAMRLMSPQKRNAIYSVYAFCREVDDIADGNAKEFQKRNKLSNWRTEIESIYQAKPNTLLGQSLMPAVNSYKLVKQDFMDLLDGMEMDIGNSLQIPDLPELWIYCDRVACSVGRLSNSIFELDRETGNKLAKSLGTALQLTNILRDVHEDYTRGHIYLPNSLLIEHGINPNKINIDID
;
A
#
# COMPACT_ATOMS: atom_id res chain seq x y z
N MET A 1 -8.71 -14.10 -27.92
CA MET A 1 -9.98 -13.36 -28.01
C MET A 1 -9.90 -12.23 -27.00
N ILE A 2 -10.00 -10.99 -27.47
CA ILE A 2 -9.84 -9.78 -26.65
C ILE A 2 -11.16 -9.57 -25.91
N GLU A 3 -11.18 -9.80 -24.60
CA GLU A 3 -12.36 -9.51 -23.78
C GLU A 3 -12.50 -7.99 -23.58
N ASN A 4 -13.42 -7.43 -24.38
CA ASN A 4 -14.28 -6.28 -24.13
C ASN A 4 -13.87 -5.31 -23.02
N ASN A 5 -13.36 -4.15 -23.47
CA ASN A 5 -13.22 -2.92 -22.71
C ASN A 5 -14.62 -2.41 -22.30
N LYS A 6 -15.18 -2.95 -21.20
CA LYS A 6 -16.40 -2.41 -20.59
C LYS A 6 -16.08 -1.05 -19.99
N ILE A 7 -16.71 -0.01 -20.52
CA ILE A 7 -16.80 1.28 -19.86
C ILE A 7 -17.84 1.11 -18.75
N TYR A 8 -17.43 1.19 -17.50
CA TYR A 8 -18.33 1.09 -16.36
C TYR A 8 -18.78 2.48 -15.93
N ASP A 9 -20.04 2.62 -15.52
CA ASP A 9 -20.56 3.92 -15.09
C ASP A 9 -19.94 4.36 -13.75
N ALA A 10 -19.89 5.67 -13.52
CA ALA A 10 -19.30 6.26 -12.31
C ALA A 10 -19.98 5.79 -11.00
N ASN A 11 -21.23 5.35 -11.07
CA ASN A 11 -22.00 4.88 -9.92
C ASN A 11 -21.55 3.49 -9.45
N SER A 12 -21.23 2.60 -10.38
CA SER A 12 -20.73 1.25 -10.09
C SER A 12 -19.34 1.27 -9.43
N VAL A 13 -18.48 2.21 -9.86
CA VAL A 13 -17.17 2.46 -9.26
C VAL A 13 -17.30 3.05 -7.85
N ASP A 14 -18.15 4.06 -7.66
CA ASP A 14 -18.40 4.66 -6.33
C ASP A 14 -18.97 3.63 -5.34
N GLN A 15 -19.89 2.77 -5.80
CA GLN A 15 -20.49 1.73 -4.96
C GLN A 15 -19.46 0.64 -4.57
N PHE A 16 -18.63 0.19 -5.51
CA PHE A 16 -17.56 -0.76 -5.24
C PHE A 16 -16.60 -0.22 -4.18
N ILE A 17 -16.13 1.01 -4.34
CA ILE A 17 -15.12 1.57 -3.43
C ILE A 17 -15.71 1.86 -2.04
N ARG A 18 -16.93 2.41 -1.97
CA ARG A 18 -17.62 2.61 -0.68
C ARG A 18 -17.82 1.31 0.09
N SER A 19 -18.05 0.19 -0.61
CA SER A 19 -18.22 -1.11 0.04
C SER A 19 -16.92 -1.63 0.67
N ARG A 20 -15.76 -1.38 0.02
CA ARG A 20 -14.44 -1.74 0.54
C ARG A 20 -14.05 -0.88 1.75
N VAL A 21 -14.27 0.44 1.67
CA VAL A 21 -13.92 1.38 2.76
C VAL A 21 -14.80 1.19 4.00
N LYS A 22 -16.12 1.00 3.85
CA LYS A 22 -17.01 0.77 5.00
C LYS A 22 -16.68 -0.51 5.78
N ARG A 23 -16.18 -1.55 5.10
CA ARG A 23 -15.82 -2.82 5.73
C ARG A 23 -14.56 -2.74 6.58
N SER A 24 -13.71 -1.72 6.41
CA SER A 24 -12.45 -1.61 7.16
C SER A 24 -12.59 -1.05 8.58
N GLY A 25 -13.76 -0.53 8.97
CA GLY A 25 -14.05 -0.09 10.34
C GLY A 25 -13.20 1.10 10.86
N SER A 26 -12.40 1.74 10.02
CA SER A 26 -11.41 2.73 10.45
C SER A 26 -12.02 4.12 10.73
N SER A 27 -11.41 4.84 11.69
CA SER A 27 -11.70 6.26 12.01
C SER A 27 -11.57 7.20 10.80
N PHE A 28 -10.83 6.76 9.78
CA PHE A 28 -10.68 7.40 8.48
C PHE A 28 -12.01 7.67 7.76
N PHE A 29 -13.00 6.78 7.88
CA PHE A 29 -14.30 6.95 7.23
C PHE A 29 -15.01 8.24 7.66
N TRP A 30 -14.91 8.62 8.94
CA TRP A 30 -15.53 9.84 9.47
C TRP A 30 -14.80 11.10 9.03
N ALA A 31 -13.47 11.09 9.04
CA ALA A 31 -12.66 12.19 8.52
C ALA A 31 -12.94 12.46 7.02
N MET A 32 -13.17 11.42 6.23
CA MET A 32 -13.47 11.53 4.80
C MET A 32 -14.87 12.10 4.49
N ARG A 33 -15.83 12.03 5.42
CA ARG A 33 -17.17 12.64 5.23
C ARG A 33 -17.15 14.16 5.19
N LEU A 34 -16.11 14.79 5.74
CA LEU A 34 -15.93 16.24 5.73
C LEU A 34 -15.32 16.75 4.41
N MET A 35 -14.83 15.86 3.55
CA MET A 35 -14.19 16.22 2.28
C MET A 35 -15.21 16.47 1.16
N SER A 36 -14.82 17.28 0.18
CA SER A 36 -15.56 17.41 -1.08
C SER A 36 -15.71 16.04 -1.76
N PRO A 37 -16.77 15.82 -2.56
CA PRO A 37 -16.97 14.56 -3.29
C PRO A 37 -15.74 14.15 -4.12
N GLN A 38 -15.06 15.12 -4.74
CA GLN A 38 -13.87 14.90 -5.55
C GLN A 38 -12.69 14.36 -4.73
N LYS A 39 -12.38 14.98 -3.59
CA LYS A 39 -11.29 14.52 -2.70
C LYS A 39 -11.61 13.16 -2.11
N ARG A 40 -12.86 12.96 -1.70
CA ARG A 40 -13.34 11.70 -1.15
C ARG A 40 -13.18 10.56 -2.15
N ASN A 41 -13.62 10.76 -3.39
CA ASN A 41 -13.49 9.75 -4.45
C ASN A 41 -12.03 9.43 -4.75
N ALA A 42 -11.16 10.44 -4.80
CA ALA A 42 -9.73 10.22 -5.02
C ALA A 42 -9.06 9.40 -3.91
N ILE A 43 -9.31 9.73 -2.65
CA ILE A 43 -8.79 8.96 -1.50
C ILE A 43 -9.33 7.54 -1.51
N TYR A 44 -10.61 7.38 -1.83
CA TYR A 44 -11.26 6.10 -2.02
C TYR A 44 -10.55 5.25 -3.09
N SER A 45 -10.25 5.80 -4.25
CA SER A 45 -9.52 5.09 -5.32
C SER A 45 -8.10 4.69 -4.89
N VAL A 46 -7.37 5.59 -4.21
CA VAL A 46 -6.04 5.29 -3.68
C VAL A 46 -6.11 4.19 -2.62
N TYR A 47 -7.07 4.26 -1.69
CA TYR A 47 -7.28 3.25 -0.67
C TYR A 47 -7.62 1.88 -1.27
N ALA A 48 -8.52 1.85 -2.26
CA ALA A 48 -8.88 0.63 -2.96
C ALA A 48 -7.66 0.02 -3.68
N PHE A 49 -6.80 0.84 -4.29
CA PHE A 49 -5.56 0.37 -4.89
C PHE A 49 -4.60 -0.23 -3.86
N CYS A 50 -4.37 0.48 -2.75
CA CYS A 50 -3.53 -0.02 -1.66
C CYS A 50 -4.05 -1.38 -1.17
N ARG A 51 -5.37 -1.51 -1.01
CA ARG A 51 -5.97 -2.76 -0.55
C ARG A 51 -5.85 -3.90 -1.56
N GLU A 52 -5.99 -3.62 -2.85
CA GLU A 52 -5.83 -4.66 -3.89
C GLU A 52 -4.38 -5.17 -3.96
N VAL A 53 -3.38 -4.31 -3.80
CA VAL A 53 -1.97 -4.75 -3.82
C VAL A 53 -1.56 -5.47 -2.53
N ASP A 54 -2.09 -5.03 -1.39
CA ASP A 54 -1.98 -5.69 -0.08
C ASP A 54 -2.62 -7.08 -0.10
N ASP A 55 -3.86 -7.21 -0.59
CA ASP A 55 -4.55 -8.50 -0.75
C ASP A 55 -3.76 -9.46 -1.70
N ILE A 56 -2.98 -8.95 -2.65
CA ILE A 56 -2.10 -9.76 -3.51
C ILE A 56 -0.92 -10.33 -2.70
N ALA A 57 -0.24 -9.48 -1.91
CA ALA A 57 0.91 -9.86 -1.11
C ALA A 57 0.50 -10.85 0.01
N ASP A 58 -0.60 -10.59 0.70
CA ASP A 58 -1.11 -11.42 1.80
C ASP A 58 -1.87 -12.67 1.36
N GLY A 59 -2.32 -12.74 0.11
CA GLY A 59 -3.16 -13.84 -0.37
C GLY A 59 -2.46 -15.20 -0.42
N ASN A 60 -3.22 -16.29 -0.54
CA ASN A 60 -2.68 -17.67 -0.58
C ASN A 60 -2.22 -18.15 -1.97
N ALA A 61 -2.09 -17.23 -2.94
CA ALA A 61 -1.65 -17.57 -4.29
C ALA A 61 -0.17 -17.98 -4.32
N LYS A 62 0.24 -18.75 -5.34
CA LYS A 62 1.66 -19.10 -5.51
C LYS A 62 2.49 -17.85 -5.81
N GLU A 63 3.75 -17.86 -5.41
CA GLU A 63 4.68 -16.73 -5.55
C GLU A 63 4.65 -16.12 -6.97
N PHE A 64 4.81 -16.96 -8.00
CA PHE A 64 4.80 -16.50 -9.40
C PHE A 64 3.49 -15.81 -9.80
N GLN A 65 2.36 -16.24 -9.22
CA GLN A 65 1.05 -15.63 -9.49
C GLN A 65 0.95 -14.25 -8.83
N LYS A 66 1.46 -14.11 -7.60
CA LYS A 66 1.54 -12.81 -6.91
C LYS A 66 2.40 -11.84 -7.70
N ARG A 67 3.62 -12.25 -8.10
CA ARG A 67 4.53 -11.43 -8.92
C ARG A 67 3.90 -11.01 -10.24
N ASN A 68 3.22 -11.93 -10.93
CA ASN A 68 2.50 -11.61 -12.17
C ASN A 68 1.38 -10.59 -11.94
N LYS A 69 0.62 -10.70 -10.84
CA LYS A 69 -0.42 -9.72 -10.51
C LYS A 69 0.16 -8.33 -10.20
N LEU A 70 1.26 -8.24 -9.45
CA LEU A 70 1.95 -6.96 -9.22
C LEU A 70 2.52 -6.38 -10.53
N SER A 71 3.07 -7.22 -11.41
CA SER A 71 3.54 -6.80 -12.74
C SER A 71 2.42 -6.25 -13.62
N ASN A 72 1.24 -6.88 -13.60
CA ASN A 72 0.05 -6.37 -14.28
C ASN A 72 -0.35 -5.00 -13.72
N TRP A 73 -0.26 -4.81 -12.40
CA TRP A 73 -0.49 -3.50 -11.78
C TRP A 73 0.53 -2.45 -12.21
N ARG A 74 1.82 -2.78 -12.31
CA ARG A 74 2.84 -1.86 -12.86
C ARG A 74 2.46 -1.40 -14.27
N THR A 75 2.02 -2.32 -15.11
CA THR A 75 1.55 -2.02 -16.48
C THR A 75 0.29 -1.15 -16.47
N GLU A 76 -0.64 -1.41 -15.56
CA GLU A 76 -1.86 -0.61 -15.39
C GLU A 76 -1.54 0.80 -14.90
N ILE A 77 -0.61 0.97 -13.95
CA ILE A 77 -0.14 2.29 -13.53
C ILE A 77 0.42 3.06 -14.73
N GLU A 78 1.30 2.47 -15.54
CA GLU A 78 1.79 3.13 -16.76
C GLU A 78 0.64 3.54 -17.70
N SER A 79 -0.35 2.67 -17.85
CA SER A 79 -1.54 2.92 -18.68
C SER A 79 -2.41 4.08 -18.13
N ILE A 80 -2.53 4.22 -16.80
CA ILE A 80 -3.20 5.36 -16.15
C ILE A 80 -2.48 6.67 -16.52
N TYR A 81 -1.14 6.72 -16.43
CA TYR A 81 -0.36 7.92 -16.77
C TYR A 81 -0.32 8.21 -18.28
N GLN A 82 -0.71 7.25 -19.12
CA GLN A 82 -0.94 7.45 -20.55
C GLN A 82 -2.42 7.74 -20.90
N ALA A 83 -3.27 7.95 -19.88
CA ALA A 83 -4.72 8.17 -20.01
C ALA A 83 -5.48 7.04 -20.74
N LYS A 84 -5.02 5.80 -20.59
CA LYS A 84 -5.60 4.59 -21.19
C LYS A 84 -5.71 3.42 -20.18
N PRO A 85 -6.29 3.62 -18.97
CA PRO A 85 -6.42 2.54 -18.00
C PRO A 85 -7.28 1.39 -18.54
N ASN A 86 -6.88 0.15 -18.26
CA ASN A 86 -7.56 -1.06 -18.73
C ASN A 86 -8.50 -1.65 -17.66
N THR A 87 -8.30 -1.28 -16.40
CA THR A 87 -9.07 -1.80 -15.27
C THR A 87 -10.06 -0.77 -14.74
N LEU A 88 -11.09 -1.28 -14.07
CA LEU A 88 -12.07 -0.47 -13.33
C LEU A 88 -11.44 0.48 -12.32
N LEU A 89 -10.49 -0.04 -11.54
CA LEU A 89 -9.84 0.74 -10.51
C LEU A 89 -8.84 1.73 -11.12
N GLY A 90 -8.16 1.38 -12.22
CA GLY A 90 -7.35 2.33 -12.98
C GLY A 90 -8.17 3.48 -13.57
N GLN A 91 -9.36 3.20 -14.12
CA GLN A 91 -10.31 4.23 -14.57
C GLN A 91 -10.73 5.16 -13.41
N SER A 92 -10.88 4.62 -12.20
CA SER A 92 -11.17 5.41 -10.99
C SER A 92 -9.99 6.26 -10.52
N LEU A 93 -8.75 5.75 -10.62
CA LEU A 93 -7.53 6.44 -10.22
C LEU A 93 -7.15 7.57 -11.19
N MET A 94 -7.40 7.42 -12.49
CA MET A 94 -6.95 8.39 -13.50
C MET A 94 -7.42 9.83 -13.23
N PRO A 95 -8.70 10.11 -12.87
CA PRO A 95 -9.12 11.45 -12.44
C PRO A 95 -8.33 11.98 -11.23
N ALA A 96 -8.00 11.13 -10.27
CA ALA A 96 -7.23 11.51 -9.08
C ALA A 96 -5.77 11.86 -9.43
N VAL A 97 -5.13 11.04 -10.26
CA VAL A 97 -3.77 11.29 -10.78
C VAL A 97 -3.70 12.66 -11.46
N ASN A 98 -4.67 12.97 -12.32
CA ASN A 98 -4.70 14.24 -13.04
C ASN A 98 -5.03 15.44 -12.15
N SER A 99 -6.04 15.31 -11.28
CA SER A 99 -6.52 16.44 -10.46
C SER A 99 -5.55 16.83 -9.36
N TYR A 100 -4.88 15.85 -8.75
CA TYR A 100 -4.03 16.05 -7.58
C TYR A 100 -2.54 15.85 -7.87
N LYS A 101 -2.17 15.66 -9.14
CA LYS A 101 -0.78 15.49 -9.61
C LYS A 101 -0.05 14.40 -8.82
N LEU A 102 -0.73 13.27 -8.61
CA LEU A 102 -0.15 12.15 -7.89
C LEU A 102 1.14 11.70 -8.59
N VAL A 103 2.16 11.36 -7.80
CA VAL A 103 3.47 11.01 -8.34
C VAL A 103 3.48 9.53 -8.68
N LYS A 104 3.82 9.19 -9.94
CA LYS A 104 3.86 7.80 -10.41
C LYS A 104 4.75 6.92 -9.54
N GLN A 105 5.89 7.46 -9.13
CA GLN A 105 6.86 6.74 -8.31
C GLN A 105 6.26 6.24 -7.00
N ASP A 106 5.34 6.98 -6.37
CA ASP A 106 4.73 6.52 -5.11
C ASP A 106 3.87 5.25 -5.29
N PHE A 107 3.23 5.08 -6.46
CA PHE A 107 2.55 3.83 -6.79
C PHE A 107 3.53 2.69 -7.03
N MET A 108 4.65 2.98 -7.70
CA MET A 108 5.69 1.98 -7.98
C MET A 108 6.41 1.55 -6.70
N ASP A 109 6.71 2.50 -5.81
CA ASP A 109 7.32 2.24 -4.51
C ASP A 109 6.44 1.30 -3.67
N LEU A 110 5.12 1.52 -3.66
CA LEU A 110 4.20 0.61 -2.99
C LEU A 110 4.23 -0.80 -3.59
N LEU A 111 4.22 -0.93 -4.92
CA LEU A 111 4.31 -2.23 -5.60
C LEU A 111 5.64 -2.93 -5.31
N ASP A 112 6.74 -2.19 -5.26
CA ASP A 112 8.06 -2.70 -4.88
C ASP A 112 8.08 -3.17 -3.42
N GLY A 113 7.42 -2.44 -2.52
CA GLY A 113 7.24 -2.86 -1.12
C GLY A 113 6.44 -4.15 -1.00
N MET A 114 5.29 -4.24 -1.68
CA MET A 114 4.48 -5.47 -1.71
C MET A 114 5.24 -6.66 -2.32
N GLU A 115 6.17 -6.39 -3.24
CA GLU A 115 7.01 -7.44 -3.81
C GLU A 115 8.11 -7.93 -2.86
N MET A 116 8.56 -7.10 -1.91
CA MET A 116 9.45 -7.55 -0.82
C MET A 116 8.74 -8.61 0.05
N ASP A 117 7.43 -8.45 0.25
CA ASP A 117 6.61 -9.39 1.03
C ASP A 117 6.29 -10.70 0.28
N ILE A 118 6.62 -10.77 -1.03
CA ILE A 118 6.45 -11.99 -1.83
C ILE A 118 7.65 -12.93 -1.63
N GLY A 119 7.46 -13.95 -0.79
CA GLY A 119 8.39 -15.06 -0.61
C GLY A 119 8.03 -15.94 0.59
N ASN A 120 8.74 -17.05 0.77
CA ASN A 120 8.50 -17.96 1.90
C ASN A 120 9.03 -17.40 3.24
N SER A 121 9.97 -16.44 3.21
CA SER A 121 10.46 -15.78 4.42
C SER A 121 11.10 -14.43 4.09
N LEU A 122 10.47 -13.34 4.53
CA LEU A 122 11.11 -12.01 4.50
C LEU A 122 12.01 -11.86 5.72
N GLN A 123 13.22 -11.36 5.53
CA GLN A 123 14.08 -10.95 6.63
C GLN A 123 14.72 -9.60 6.30
N ILE A 124 14.45 -8.60 7.15
CA ILE A 124 15.07 -7.28 7.03
C ILE A 124 16.47 -7.33 7.65
N PRO A 125 17.54 -7.06 6.89
CA PRO A 125 18.90 -7.23 7.40
C PRO A 125 19.29 -6.15 8.42
N ASP A 126 18.92 -4.90 8.16
CA ASP A 126 19.37 -3.75 8.92
C ASP A 126 18.37 -2.58 8.94
N LEU A 127 18.67 -1.56 9.74
CA LEU A 127 17.85 -0.36 9.86
C LEU A 127 17.68 0.39 8.52
N PRO A 128 18.72 0.58 7.69
CA PRO A 128 18.55 1.13 6.34
C PRO A 128 17.49 0.42 5.50
N GLU A 129 17.51 -0.91 5.44
CA GLU A 129 16.51 -1.69 4.70
C GLU A 129 15.12 -1.60 5.33
N LEU A 130 15.01 -1.55 6.67
CA LEU A 130 13.74 -1.25 7.33
C LEU A 130 13.18 0.11 6.90
N TRP A 131 14.02 1.13 6.78
CA TRP A 131 13.58 2.46 6.36
C TRP A 131 13.14 2.51 4.90
N ILE A 132 13.77 1.74 4.01
CA ILE A 132 13.34 1.56 2.63
C ILE A 132 11.97 0.86 2.61
N TYR A 133 11.82 -0.21 3.39
CA TYR A 133 10.56 -0.92 3.53
C TYR A 133 9.43 0.01 4.00
N CYS A 134 9.62 0.71 5.13
CA CYS A 134 8.63 1.67 5.64
C CYS A 134 8.33 2.83 4.66
N ASP A 135 9.33 3.26 3.88
CA ASP A 135 9.10 4.29 2.86
C ASP A 135 8.14 3.78 1.78
N ARG A 136 8.41 2.58 1.29
CA ARG A 136 7.65 1.91 0.22
C ARG A 136 6.23 1.56 0.62
N VAL A 137 6.02 0.91 1.77
CA VAL A 137 4.69 0.37 2.11
C VAL A 137 3.78 1.38 2.83
N ALA A 138 4.34 2.44 3.42
CA ALA A 138 3.56 3.38 4.22
C ALA A 138 3.77 4.86 3.83
N CYS A 139 5.02 5.31 3.65
CA CYS A 139 5.27 6.72 3.36
C CYS A 139 4.79 7.10 1.95
N SER A 140 4.94 6.21 0.96
CA SER A 140 4.42 6.39 -0.41
C SER A 140 2.90 6.66 -0.42
N VAL A 141 2.13 5.89 0.35
CA VAL A 141 0.68 6.06 0.54
C VAL A 141 0.37 7.39 1.22
N GLY A 142 1.19 7.78 2.19
CA GLY A 142 1.13 9.11 2.81
C GLY A 142 1.34 10.24 1.80
N ARG A 143 2.31 10.13 0.89
CA ARG A 143 2.57 11.14 -0.16
C ARG A 143 1.42 11.24 -1.17
N LEU A 144 0.84 10.12 -1.58
CA LEU A 144 -0.38 10.09 -2.40
C LEU A 144 -1.54 10.79 -1.71
N SER A 145 -1.77 10.46 -0.43
CA SER A 145 -2.87 11.03 0.35
C SER A 145 -2.71 12.53 0.59
N ASN A 146 -1.50 12.97 0.94
CA ASN A 146 -1.19 14.38 1.19
C ASN A 146 -1.34 15.24 -0.07
N SER A 147 -1.06 14.67 -1.25
CA SER A 147 -1.31 15.35 -2.53
C SER A 147 -2.81 15.58 -2.76
N ILE A 148 -3.68 14.62 -2.40
CA ILE A 148 -5.14 14.76 -2.49
C ILE A 148 -5.69 15.77 -1.48
N PHE A 149 -5.04 15.84 -0.31
CA PHE A 149 -5.36 16.85 0.69
C PHE A 149 -4.85 18.25 0.30
N GLU A 150 -4.06 18.36 -0.77
CA GLU A 150 -3.48 19.59 -1.28
C GLU A 150 -2.54 20.26 -0.26
N LEU A 151 -1.82 19.46 0.52
CA LEU A 151 -0.71 19.96 1.32
C LEU A 151 0.42 20.42 0.39
N ASP A 152 1.18 21.43 0.81
CA ASP A 152 2.40 21.77 0.12
C ASP A 152 3.37 20.58 0.11
N ARG A 153 4.18 20.46 -0.96
CA ARG A 153 4.99 19.27 -1.19
C ARG A 153 6.03 19.02 -0.09
N GLU A 154 6.60 20.08 0.48
CA GLU A 154 7.64 19.94 1.50
C GLU A 154 7.06 19.43 2.82
N THR A 155 6.01 20.08 3.31
CA THR A 155 5.28 19.66 4.52
C THR A 155 4.65 18.30 4.32
N GLY A 156 4.02 18.07 3.17
CA GLY A 156 3.40 16.80 2.81
C GLY A 156 4.39 15.64 2.82
N ASN A 157 5.60 15.83 2.28
CA ASN A 157 6.63 14.80 2.30
C ASN A 157 7.17 14.53 3.71
N LYS A 158 7.41 15.59 4.50
CA LYS A 158 7.85 15.47 5.91
C LYS A 158 6.81 14.71 6.74
N LEU A 159 5.54 15.08 6.61
CA LEU A 159 4.43 14.42 7.30
C LEU A 159 4.28 12.95 6.87
N ALA A 160 4.34 12.69 5.56
CA ALA A 160 4.26 11.32 5.04
C ALA A 160 5.40 10.46 5.59
N LYS A 161 6.63 10.99 5.65
CA LYS A 161 7.76 10.28 6.22
C LYS A 161 7.58 10.00 7.71
N SER A 162 7.24 11.01 8.51
CA SER A 162 7.13 10.85 9.96
C SER A 162 5.96 9.96 10.36
N LEU A 163 4.75 10.27 9.87
CA LEU A 163 3.54 9.55 10.23
C LEU A 163 3.52 8.15 9.61
N GLY A 164 3.90 8.01 8.33
CA GLY A 164 3.97 6.72 7.65
C GLY A 164 4.94 5.77 8.33
N THR A 165 6.16 6.24 8.66
CA THR A 165 7.13 5.43 9.40
C THR A 165 6.59 5.06 10.78
N ALA A 166 6.02 5.99 11.54
CA ALA A 166 5.50 5.71 12.88
C ALA A 166 4.37 4.67 12.86
N LEU A 167 3.42 4.79 11.93
CA LEU A 167 2.33 3.82 11.77
C LEU A 167 2.86 2.45 11.34
N GLN A 168 3.83 2.40 10.43
CA GLN A 168 4.40 1.11 9.99
C GLN A 168 5.20 0.43 11.09
N LEU A 169 6.01 1.18 11.84
CA LEU A 169 6.70 0.65 13.01
C LEU A 169 5.71 0.15 14.07
N THR A 170 4.58 0.86 14.24
CA THR A 170 3.51 0.41 15.16
C THR A 170 2.93 -0.91 14.73
N ASN A 171 2.66 -1.12 13.43
CA ASN A 171 2.18 -2.41 12.91
C ASN A 171 3.23 -3.51 13.12
N ILE A 172 4.49 -3.27 12.73
CA ILE A 172 5.59 -4.22 12.90
C ILE A 172 5.75 -4.65 14.37
N LEU A 173 5.69 -3.70 15.31
CA LEU A 173 5.86 -4.00 16.74
C LEU A 173 4.63 -4.66 17.36
N ARG A 174 3.43 -4.39 16.84
CA ARG A 174 2.19 -5.01 17.31
C ARG A 174 2.09 -6.46 16.88
N ASP A 175 2.51 -6.76 15.66
CA ASP A 175 2.21 -8.03 14.98
C ASP A 175 3.44 -8.96 14.89
N VAL A 176 4.47 -8.75 15.73
CA VAL A 176 5.75 -9.51 15.69
C VAL A 176 5.52 -11.03 15.73
N HIS A 177 4.59 -11.50 16.56
CA HIS A 177 4.31 -12.93 16.70
C HIS A 177 3.65 -13.47 15.43
N GLU A 178 2.57 -12.83 14.98
CA GLU A 178 1.83 -13.19 13.79
C GLU A 178 2.73 -13.20 12.54
N ASP A 179 3.55 -12.17 12.36
CA ASP A 179 4.49 -12.08 11.25
C ASP A 179 5.53 -13.20 11.28
N TYR A 180 6.08 -13.51 12.46
CA TYR A 180 7.01 -14.62 12.62
C TYR A 180 6.37 -15.98 12.28
N THR A 181 5.11 -16.21 12.68
CA THR A 181 4.38 -17.45 12.31
C THR A 181 4.15 -17.60 10.81
N ARG A 182 4.10 -16.46 10.08
CA ARG A 182 4.03 -16.42 8.62
C ARG A 182 5.41 -16.54 7.95
N GLY A 183 6.49 -16.61 8.73
CA GLY A 183 7.87 -16.68 8.24
C GLY A 183 8.50 -15.32 7.95
N HIS A 184 7.87 -14.21 8.33
CA HIS A 184 8.39 -12.86 8.11
C HIS A 184 9.04 -12.29 9.38
N ILE A 185 10.17 -11.61 9.21
CA ILE A 185 10.89 -10.91 10.27
C ILE A 185 11.20 -9.50 9.77
N TYR A 186 10.38 -8.54 10.19
CA TYR A 186 10.56 -7.12 9.86
C TYR A 186 11.52 -6.40 10.79
N LEU A 187 11.69 -6.90 12.02
CA LEU A 187 12.72 -6.38 12.93
C LEU A 187 14.11 -6.64 12.33
N PRO A 188 15.00 -5.63 12.27
CA PRO A 188 16.30 -5.80 11.65
C PRO A 188 17.12 -6.91 12.29
N ASN A 189 17.60 -7.85 11.48
CA ASN A 189 18.44 -8.97 11.94
C ASN A 189 19.68 -8.47 12.71
N SER A 190 20.33 -7.42 12.24
CA SER A 190 21.45 -6.78 12.93
C SER A 190 21.09 -6.31 14.34
N LEU A 191 19.92 -5.70 14.51
CA LEU A 191 19.45 -5.22 15.82
C LEU A 191 19.08 -6.39 16.75
N LEU A 192 18.45 -7.44 16.22
CA LEU A 192 18.17 -8.66 16.96
C LEU A 192 19.46 -9.31 17.47
N ILE A 193 20.45 -9.46 16.60
CA ILE A 193 21.76 -10.04 16.94
C ILE A 193 22.50 -9.19 17.97
N GLU A 194 22.48 -7.86 17.82
CA GLU A 194 23.07 -6.93 18.80
C GLU A 194 22.47 -7.13 20.21
N HIS A 195 21.18 -7.47 20.29
CA HIS A 195 20.47 -7.74 21.54
C HIS A 195 20.48 -9.23 21.94
N GLY A 196 21.30 -10.06 21.29
CA GLY A 196 21.46 -11.48 21.64
C GLY A 196 20.29 -12.38 21.20
N ILE A 197 19.41 -11.91 20.33
CA ILE A 197 18.27 -12.66 19.80
C ILE A 197 18.67 -13.29 18.46
N ASN A 198 18.49 -14.61 18.33
CA ASN A 198 18.72 -15.31 17.07
C ASN A 198 17.51 -15.13 16.14
N PRO A 199 17.64 -14.46 14.97
CA PRO A 199 16.51 -14.25 14.05
C PRO A 199 15.88 -15.55 13.55
N ASN A 200 16.64 -16.65 13.47
CA ASN A 200 16.11 -17.95 13.04
C ASN A 200 15.43 -18.75 14.16
N LYS A 201 15.44 -18.22 15.39
CA LYS A 201 14.83 -18.84 16.58
C LYS A 201 14.32 -17.74 17.51
N ILE A 202 13.37 -16.94 17.03
CA ILE A 202 12.72 -15.96 17.90
C ILE A 202 11.75 -16.74 18.79
N ASN A 203 12.13 -16.92 20.06
CA ASN A 203 11.26 -17.54 21.06
C ASN A 203 10.29 -16.46 21.57
N ILE A 204 9.18 -16.30 20.86
CA ILE A 204 8.14 -15.32 21.21
C ILE A 204 7.16 -16.01 22.17
N ASP A 205 7.65 -16.34 23.36
CA ASP A 205 6.79 -16.67 24.50
C ASP A 205 6.30 -15.33 25.08
N ILE A 206 5.18 -14.84 24.55
CA ILE A 206 4.45 -13.71 25.15
C ILE A 206 3.38 -14.34 26.04
N ASP A 207 3.64 -14.33 27.35
CA ASP A 207 2.65 -14.64 28.40
C ASP A 207 1.46 -13.66 28.37
#